data_AF-A0A0B2RIS8-F1
#
_entry.id   AF-A0A0B2RIS8-F1
#
_cell.length_a   1.000
_cell.length_b   1.000
_cell.length_c   1.000
_cell.angle_alpha   90.00
_cell.angle_beta   90.00
_cell.angle_gamma   90.00
#
_symmetry.space_group_name_H-M   'P 1'
#
loop_
_entity.id
_entity.type
_entity.pdbx_description
1 polymer ?
#
loop_
_entity_poly.entity_id
_entity_poly.type
_entity_poly.pdbx_seq_one_letter_code
_entity_poly.pdbx_strand_id
1 'polypeptide(L)'
;RHGSDKYVKFDVHIDDDEDNLSEPDQTEFVGTFVNLFHGQGHNINTSFKVGISKVLECLEAEEDDVVLVTLVPKVGKGDVIIGGIKVEFIPKYKD
;
A
#
# COMPACT_ATOMS: atom_id res chain seq x y z
N ARG A 1 3.46 -12.16 -0.18
CA ARG A 1 4.59 -13.11 -0.39
C ARG A 1 5.10 -12.96 -1.80
N HIS A 2 6.41 -12.92 -1.98
CA HIS A 2 7.11 -12.85 -3.28
C HIS A 2 8.55 -13.39 -3.09
N GLY A 3 9.28 -13.64 -4.18
CA GLY A 3 10.69 -14.09 -4.12
C GLY A 3 11.65 -12.97 -3.73
N SER A 4 12.66 -13.25 -2.90
CA SER A 4 13.72 -12.29 -2.53
C SER A 4 14.59 -11.87 -3.70
N ASP A 5 14.59 -12.68 -4.76
CA ASP A 5 15.23 -12.50 -6.05
C ASP A 5 14.30 -11.84 -7.08
N LYS A 6 13.12 -11.34 -6.67
CA LYS A 6 12.20 -10.61 -7.55
C LYS A 6 12.25 -9.13 -7.22
N TYR A 7 12.48 -8.30 -8.24
CA TYR A 7 12.24 -6.87 -8.13
C TYR A 7 10.75 -6.63 -8.31
N VAL A 8 10.13 -6.14 -7.25
CA VAL A 8 8.69 -5.92 -7.17
C VAL A 8 8.46 -4.48 -6.78
N LYS A 9 7.53 -3.82 -7.48
CA LYS A 9 7.07 -2.48 -7.13
C LYS A 9 5.56 -2.39 -7.37
N PHE A 10 4.84 -1.87 -6.38
CA PHE A 10 3.46 -1.44 -6.58
C PHE A 10 3.17 -0.19 -5.76
N ASP A 11 2.33 0.66 -6.32
CA ASP A 11 1.87 1.89 -5.67
C ASP A 11 0.53 1.61 -4.98
N VAL A 12 0.24 2.38 -3.94
CA VAL A 12 -0.94 2.23 -3.10
C VAL A 12 -1.64 3.57 -3.03
N HIS A 13 -2.94 3.56 -3.30
CA HIS A 13 -3.80 4.73 -3.27
C HIS A 13 -5.02 4.47 -2.38
N ILE A 14 -5.59 5.53 -1.82
CA ILE A 14 -6.80 5.52 -0.99
C ILE A 14 -7.83 6.46 -1.63
N ASP A 15 -9.04 5.96 -1.84
CA ASP A 15 -10.20 6.70 -2.38
C ASP A 15 -9.90 7.54 -3.62
N ASP A 16 -9.05 6.99 -4.49
CA ASP A 16 -8.62 7.63 -5.74
C ASP A 16 -9.52 7.26 -6.92
N ASP A 17 -9.50 8.07 -7.96
CA ASP A 17 -10.17 7.77 -9.22
C ASP A 17 -9.40 6.66 -9.97
N GLU A 18 -10.02 5.49 -10.13
CA GLU A 18 -9.40 4.35 -10.83
C GLU A 18 -9.05 4.66 -12.30
N ASP A 19 -9.77 5.61 -12.94
CA ASP A 19 -9.52 6.02 -14.32
C ASP A 19 -8.46 7.13 -14.41
N ASN A 20 -8.17 7.82 -13.31
CA ASN A 20 -7.22 8.93 -13.25
C ASN A 20 -6.47 9.00 -11.91
N LEU A 21 -5.64 7.98 -11.69
CA LEU A 21 -4.86 7.85 -10.46
C LEU A 21 -3.93 9.04 -10.22
N SER A 22 -3.87 9.44 -8.95
CA SER A 22 -3.12 10.57 -8.44
C SER A 22 -1.59 10.36 -8.45
N GLU A 23 -0.84 11.43 -8.71
CA GLU A 23 0.63 11.44 -8.68
C GLU A 23 1.18 11.50 -7.23
N PRO A 24 2.49 11.26 -7.02
CA PRO A 24 3.04 11.17 -5.66
C PRO A 24 2.92 12.40 -4.76
N ASP A 25 2.63 13.56 -5.33
CA ASP A 25 2.42 14.82 -4.61
C ASP A 25 0.95 15.11 -4.30
N GLN A 26 0.04 14.22 -4.68
CA GLN A 26 -1.39 14.31 -4.42
C GLN A 26 -1.80 13.44 -3.22
N THR A 27 -2.97 13.74 -2.64
CA THR A 27 -3.37 13.25 -1.31
C THR A 27 -3.66 11.75 -1.30
N GLU A 28 -4.28 11.28 -2.37
CA GLU A 28 -4.78 9.92 -2.56
C GLU A 28 -3.62 8.92 -2.70
N PHE A 29 -2.45 9.37 -3.16
CA PHE A 29 -1.24 8.56 -3.21
C PHE A 29 -0.63 8.41 -1.80
N VAL A 30 -0.66 7.20 -1.25
CA VAL A 30 -0.18 6.94 0.13
C VAL A 30 1.18 6.26 0.20
N GLY A 31 1.69 5.79 -0.95
CA GLY A 31 3.09 5.37 -1.07
C GLY A 31 3.32 4.19 -2.01
N THR A 32 4.58 3.79 -2.08
CA THR A 32 5.05 2.68 -2.90
C THR A 32 5.66 1.59 -2.02
N PHE A 33 5.25 0.34 -2.25
CA PHE A 33 6.03 -0.81 -1.79
C PHE A 33 7.11 -1.15 -2.83
N VAL A 34 8.36 -1.31 -2.38
CA VAL A 34 9.47 -1.78 -3.21
C VAL A 34 10.19 -2.93 -2.52
N ASN A 35 10.40 -4.01 -3.27
CA ASN A 35 11.35 -5.06 -2.90
C ASN A 35 12.52 -5.04 -3.87
N LEU A 36 13.73 -4.76 -3.35
CA LEU A 36 14.97 -4.91 -4.11
C LEU A 36 15.46 -6.36 -4.07
N PHE A 37 16.28 -6.74 -5.04
CA PHE A 37 16.94 -8.05 -5.05
C PHE A 37 17.87 -8.20 -3.84
N HIS A 38 17.57 -9.13 -2.93
CA HIS A 38 18.44 -9.43 -1.79
C HIS A 38 18.34 -10.91 -1.37
N GLY A 39 19.16 -11.77 -1.99
CA GLY A 39 19.32 -13.17 -1.58
C GLY A 39 18.99 -14.20 -2.67
N GLN A 40 19.12 -15.48 -2.32
CA GLN A 40 19.03 -16.62 -3.25
C GLN A 40 17.60 -17.20 -3.35
N GLY A 41 16.64 -16.41 -3.83
CA GLY A 41 15.33 -16.91 -4.29
C GLY A 41 14.42 -17.51 -3.21
N HIS A 42 14.60 -17.14 -1.94
CA HIS A 42 13.67 -17.55 -0.88
C HIS A 42 12.39 -16.72 -0.94
N ASN A 43 11.29 -17.29 -0.46
CA ASN A 43 10.05 -16.56 -0.35
C ASN A 43 10.07 -15.62 0.85
N ILE A 44 9.79 -14.34 0.60
CA ILE A 44 9.65 -13.32 1.64
C ILE A 44 8.17 -13.16 1.99
N ASN A 45 7.90 -13.09 3.29
CA ASN A 45 6.65 -12.56 3.80
C ASN A 45 6.94 -11.24 4.50
N THR A 46 6.25 -10.18 4.12
CA THR A 46 6.46 -8.83 4.63
C THR A 46 5.14 -8.06 4.66
N SER A 47 5.13 -6.93 5.35
CA SER A 47 3.99 -6.02 5.45
C SER A 47 4.40 -4.61 5.08
N PHE A 48 3.56 -3.93 4.30
CA PHE A 48 3.63 -2.49 4.06
C PHE A 48 2.59 -1.81 4.94
N LYS A 49 2.97 -0.73 5.64
CA LYS A 49 2.07 0.04 6.51
C LYS A 49 2.20 1.52 6.16
N VAL A 50 1.06 2.18 6.00
CA VAL A 50 0.94 3.61 5.72
C VAL A 50 0.01 4.25 6.74
N GLY A 51 0.35 5.45 7.19
CA GLY A 51 -0.54 6.23 8.04
C GLY A 51 -1.52 6.99 7.17
N ILE A 52 -2.83 6.76 7.35
CA ILE A 52 -3.87 7.36 6.50
C ILE A 52 -4.71 8.40 7.21
N SER A 53 -4.51 8.69 8.50
CA SER A 53 -5.36 9.64 9.24
C SER A 53 -5.45 11.01 8.57
N LYS A 54 -4.31 11.57 8.13
CA LYS A 54 -4.31 12.87 7.42
C LYS A 54 -4.86 12.76 5.99
N VAL A 55 -4.71 11.59 5.36
CA VAL A 55 -5.28 11.30 4.05
C VAL A 55 -6.80 11.36 4.15
N LEU A 56 -7.40 10.63 5.10
CA LEU A 56 -8.85 10.63 5.34
C LEU A 56 -9.40 12.03 5.66
N GLU A 57 -8.70 12.82 6.48
CA GLU A 57 -9.08 14.21 6.76
C GLU A 57 -9.08 15.07 5.48
N CYS A 58 -8.05 14.93 4.65
CA CYS A 58 -7.93 15.71 3.41
C CYS A 58 -8.92 15.27 2.31
N LEU A 59 -9.37 14.01 2.34
CA LEU A 59 -10.40 13.48 1.44
C LEU A 59 -11.82 13.63 2.01
N GLU A 60 -11.97 14.25 3.20
CA GLU A 60 -13.25 14.38 3.92
C GLU A 60 -13.95 13.03 4.20
N ALA A 61 -13.15 11.96 4.35
CA ALA A 61 -13.59 10.56 4.50
C ALA A 61 -13.43 10.02 5.94
N GLU A 62 -13.28 10.89 6.94
CA GLU A 62 -13.07 10.47 8.34
C GLU A 62 -14.27 9.75 8.95
N GLU A 63 -15.47 10.04 8.43
CA GLU A 63 -16.74 9.46 8.88
C GLU A 63 -17.20 8.26 8.04
N ASP A 64 -16.44 7.90 7.00
CA ASP A 64 -16.80 6.80 6.10
C ASP A 64 -16.50 5.44 6.75
N ASP A 65 -17.46 4.52 6.68
CA ASP A 65 -17.33 3.16 7.21
C ASP A 65 -16.35 2.29 6.38
N VAL A 66 -16.15 2.65 5.11
CA VAL A 66 -15.35 1.90 4.14
C VAL A 66 -14.54 2.84 3.26
N VAL A 67 -13.35 2.40 2.86
CA VAL A 67 -12.47 3.12 1.93
C VAL A 67 -12.05 2.19 0.81
N LEU A 68 -11.89 2.73 -0.40
CA LEU A 68 -11.34 2.03 -1.55
C LEU A 68 -9.81 2.05 -1.48
N VAL A 69 -9.19 0.86 -1.57
CA VAL A 69 -7.74 0.72 -1.62
C VAL A 69 -7.33 0.21 -2.99
N THR A 70 -6.62 1.04 -3.75
CA THR A 70 -6.15 0.69 -5.09
C THR A 70 -4.67 0.30 -5.04
N LEU A 71 -4.37 -0.93 -5.49
CA LEU A 71 -3.01 -1.45 -5.61
C LEU A 71 -2.59 -1.49 -7.08
N VAL A 72 -1.57 -0.71 -7.43
CA VAL A 72 -1.14 -0.52 -8.82
C VAL A 72 0.18 -1.23 -9.05
N PRO A 73 0.19 -2.45 -9.62
CA PRO A 73 1.44 -3.15 -9.92
C PRO A 73 2.22 -2.38 -10.98
N LYS A 74 3.41 -1.89 -10.61
CA LYS A 74 4.32 -1.20 -11.54
C LYS A 74 5.40 -2.15 -12.08
N VAL A 75 5.90 -3.08 -11.26
CA VAL A 75 6.89 -4.09 -11.64
C VAL A 75 6.62 -5.42 -10.91
N GLY A 76 6.83 -6.54 -11.61
CA GLY A 76 6.64 -7.88 -11.04
C GLY A 76 5.17 -8.31 -10.96
N LYS A 77 4.34 -7.91 -11.93
CA LYS A 77 2.93 -8.32 -12.00
C LYS A 77 2.84 -9.85 -12.05
N GLY A 78 2.13 -10.44 -11.08
CA GLY A 78 2.01 -11.89 -10.92
C GLY A 78 3.07 -12.53 -10.03
N ASP A 79 4.13 -11.82 -9.64
CA ASP A 79 5.16 -12.32 -8.71
C ASP A 79 4.80 -12.10 -7.22
N VAL A 80 3.69 -11.41 -6.95
CA VAL A 80 3.23 -11.03 -5.60
C VAL A 80 1.88 -11.64 -5.29
N ILE A 81 1.78 -12.21 -4.09
CA ILE A 81 0.51 -12.57 -3.46
C ILE A 81 0.26 -11.61 -2.30
N ILE A 82 -0.86 -10.89 -2.34
CA ILE A 82 -1.35 -10.06 -1.25
C ILE A 82 -2.12 -10.95 -0.27
N GLY A 83 -1.63 -11.05 0.97
CA GLY A 83 -2.23 -11.95 1.98
C GLY A 83 -3.47 -11.37 2.66
N GLY A 84 -3.63 -10.05 2.62
CA GLY A 84 -4.76 -9.34 3.20
C GLY A 84 -4.48 -7.84 3.28
N ILE A 85 -5.55 -7.06 3.36
CA ILE A 85 -5.53 -5.61 3.54
C ILE A 85 -6.43 -5.34 4.75
N LYS A 86 -5.97 -4.49 5.67
CA LYS A 86 -6.75 -4.06 6.82
C LYS A 86 -6.37 -2.65 7.24
N VAL A 87 -7.34 -1.94 7.79
CA VAL A 87 -7.13 -0.68 8.51
C VAL A 87 -7.21 -0.99 10.00
N GLU A 88 -6.26 -0.48 10.77
CA GLU A 88 -6.20 -0.67 12.21
C GLU A 88 -5.87 0.64 12.92
N PHE A 89 -6.51 0.89 14.06
CA PHE A 89 -6.11 2.00 14.93
C PHE A 89 -4.80 1.64 15.62
N ILE A 90 -3.77 2.48 15.44
CA ILE A 90 -2.49 2.32 16.11
C ILE A 90 -2.45 3.33 17.27
N PRO A 91 -2.52 2.87 18.53
CA PRO A 91 -2.52 3.78 19.67
C PRO A 91 -1.16 4.47 19.80
N LYS A 92 -1.19 5.77 20.10
CA LYS A 92 0.01 6.61 20.26
C LYS A 92 0.87 6.21 21.47
N TYR A 93 0.24 5.60 22.47
CA TYR A 93 0.89 5.10 23.67
C TYR A 93 0.56 3.62 23.81
N LYS A 94 1.55 2.82 24.22
CA LYS A 94 1.31 1.47 24.73
C LYS A 94 1.08 1.60 26.23
N ASP A 95 0.01 0.99 26.73
CA ASP A 95 -0.13 0.74 28.17
C ASP A 95 1.05 -0.10 28.69
#